data_AF-X1RMD4-F1
#
_entry.id   AF-X1RMD4-F1
#
_cell.length_a   1.000
_cell.length_b   1.000
_cell.length_c   1.000
_cell.angle_alpha   90.00
_cell.angle_beta   90.00
_cell.angle_gamma   90.00
#
_symmetry.space_group_name_H-M   'P 1'
#
loop_
_entity.id
_entity.type
_entity.pdbx_description
1 polymer ?
#
loop_
_entity_poly.entity_id
_entity_poly.type
_entity_poly.pdbx_seq_one_letter_code
_entity_poly.pdbx_strand_id
1 'polypeptide(L)' 'MTTQVQVQGLGQFASWDFTLEHVGDDELVLLHEGELVGRFSQTGASEKSLQKECALHLVKRHGWDGTLWSKK' A
#
# COMPACT_ATOMS: atom_id res chain seq x y z
N MET A 1 -17.91 -1.51 -1.77
CA MET A 1 -17.47 -2.84 -2.21
C MET A 1 -16.04 -2.67 -2.70
N THR A 2 -15.05 -3.02 -1.90
CA THR A 2 -13.64 -2.95 -2.29
C THR A 2 -13.41 -4.08 -3.29
N THR A 3 -13.13 -3.73 -4.54
CA THR A 3 -12.99 -4.69 -5.63
C THR A 3 -11.84 -5.64 -5.28
N GLN A 4 -12.16 -6.93 -5.16
CA GLN A 4 -11.25 -8.01 -4.72
C GLN A 4 -9.94 -8.11 -5.55
N VAL A 5 -9.87 -7.42 -6.68
CA VAL A 5 -8.70 -7.24 -7.54
C VAL A 5 -7.63 -6.35 -6.90
N GLN A 6 -8.00 -5.34 -6.09
CA GLN A 6 -7.05 -4.39 -5.50
C GLN A 6 -6.25 -4.98 -4.31
N VAL A 7 -6.81 -5.99 -3.64
CA VAL A 7 -6.15 -6.68 -2.50
C VAL A 7 -5.02 -7.61 -2.97
N GLN A 8 -5.08 -8.12 -4.21
CA GLN A 8 -4.07 -9.05 -4.71
C GLN A 8 -2.70 -8.40 -4.86
N GLY A 9 -2.63 -7.11 -5.24
CA GLY A 9 -1.36 -6.40 -5.39
C GLY A 9 -0.72 -5.93 -4.08
N LEU A 10 -1.47 -5.99 -2.97
CA LEU A 10 -0.96 -5.66 -1.63
C LEU A 10 -0.27 -6.85 -0.96
N GLY A 11 -0.54 -8.09 -1.39
CA GLY A 11 0.11 -9.28 -0.83
C GLY A 11 0.09 -9.30 0.72
N GLN A 12 1.27 -9.40 1.34
CA GLN A 12 1.41 -9.38 2.81
C GLN A 12 1.02 -8.05 3.48
N PHE A 13 0.99 -6.93 2.75
CA PHE A 13 0.59 -5.63 3.30
C PHE A 13 -0.91 -5.53 3.57
N ALA A 14 -1.72 -6.34 2.88
CA ALA A 14 -3.14 -6.46 3.21
C ALA A 14 -3.36 -7.03 4.63
N SER A 15 -2.37 -7.73 5.20
CA SER A 15 -2.41 -8.18 6.60
C SER A 15 -1.98 -7.11 7.61
N TRP A 16 -1.49 -5.96 7.14
CA TRP A 16 -1.01 -4.85 7.95
C TRP A 16 -1.94 -3.62 7.81
N ASP A 17 -3.24 -3.84 7.61
CA ASP A 17 -4.26 -2.78 7.48
C ASP A 17 -4.03 -1.76 6.33
N PHE A 18 -3.23 -2.13 5.33
CA PHE A 18 -3.16 -1.36 4.09
C PHE A 18 -4.38 -1.64 3.21
N THR A 19 -4.97 -0.56 2.69
CA THR A 19 -6.11 -0.59 1.80
C THR A 19 -5.81 0.24 0.55
N LEU A 20 -6.30 -0.23 -0.60
CA LEU A 20 -6.33 0.56 -1.81
C LEU A 20 -7.76 1.05 -2.02
N GLU A 21 -7.92 2.34 -2.28
CA GLU A 21 -9.19 2.93 -2.69
C GLU A 21 -9.04 3.60 -4.05
N HIS A 22 -10.12 3.58 -4.85
CA HIS A 22 -10.15 4.24 -6.14
C HIS A 22 -10.77 5.63 -5.97
N VAL A 23 -10.01 6.68 -6.31
CA VAL A 23 -10.45 8.07 -6.25
C VAL A 23 -10.59 8.58 -7.68
N GLY A 24 -11.74 8.32 -8.29
CA GLY A 24 -12.04 8.75 -9.66
C GLY A 24 -12.01 7.59 -10.67
N ASP A 25 -11.60 7.89 -11.90
CA ASP A 25 -11.61 6.92 -13.03
C ASP A 25 -10.24 6.24 -13.24
N ASP A 26 -9.16 6.91 -12.82
CA ASP A 26 -7.78 6.47 -13.08
C ASP A 26 -6.82 6.68 -11.90
N GLU A 27 -7.28 7.05 -10.70
CA GLU A 27 -6.41 7.27 -9.54
C GLU A 27 -6.74 6.28 -8.41
N LEU A 28 -5.72 5.60 -7.91
CA LEU A 28 -5.74 4.73 -6.76
C LEU A 28 -4.98 5.42 -5.62
N VAL A 29 -5.60 5.50 -4.46
CA VAL A 29 -4.96 5.95 -3.24
C VAL A 29 -4.70 4.75 -2.35
N LEU A 30 -3.47 4.67 -1.86
CA LEU A 30 -3.07 3.72 -0.85
C LEU A 30 -3.29 4.38 0.51
N LEU A 31 -4.01 3.68 1.37
CA LEU A 31 -4.36 4.09 2.72
C LEU A 31 -3.79 3.08 3.71
N HIS A 32 -3.38 3.56 4.87
CA HIS A 32 -2.96 2.75 6.01
C HIS A 32 -3.63 3.31 7.25
N GLU A 33 -4.43 2.50 7.94
CA GLU A 33 -5.22 2.93 9.09
C GLU A 33 -6.11 4.17 8.80
N GLY A 34 -6.58 4.31 7.55
CA GLY A 34 -7.38 5.45 7.09
C GLY A 34 -6.57 6.71 6.70
N GLU A 35 -5.24 6.65 6.77
CA GLU A 35 -4.36 7.75 6.37
C GLU A 35 -3.80 7.57 4.96
N LEU A 36 -3.73 8.66 4.20
CA LEU A 36 -3.16 8.63 2.85
C LEU A 36 -1.65 8.35 2.89
N VAL A 37 -1.28 7.18 2.36
CA VAL A 37 0.10 6.73 2.21
C VAL A 37 0.70 7.22 0.91
N GLY A 38 -0.04 7.09 -0.20
CA GLY A 38 0.42 7.42 -1.53
C GLY A 38 -0.69 7.41 -2.57
N ARG A 39 -0.44 8.01 -3.73
CA ARG A 39 -1.38 8.07 -4.87
C ARG A 39 -0.72 7.47 -6.10
N PHE A 40 -1.49 6.71 -6.87
CA PHE A 40 -1.05 5.98 -8.05
C PHE A 40 -2.07 6.14 -9.16
N SER A 41 -1.62 6.14 -10.40
CA SER A 41 -2.55 5.99 -11.52
C SER A 41 -2.90 4.51 -11.69
N GLN A 42 -4.17 4.17 -11.88
CA GLN A 42 -4.66 2.79 -12.08
C GLN A 42 -3.91 2.08 -13.23
N THR A 43 -3.59 2.83 -14.29
CA THR A 43 -2.82 2.37 -15.45
C THR A 43 -1.31 2.15 -15.17
N GLY A 44 -0.77 2.68 -14.07
CA GLY A 44 0.64 2.58 -13.69
C GLY A 44 0.90 1.93 -12.32
N ALA A 45 -0.16 1.54 -11.60
CA ALA A 45 -0.10 0.92 -10.29
C ALA A 45 0.30 -0.56 -10.39
N SER A 46 1.58 -0.79 -10.66
CA SER A 46 2.16 -2.13 -10.55
C SER A 46 2.35 -2.50 -9.08
N GLU A 47 2.22 -3.79 -8.75
CA GLU A 47 2.44 -4.33 -7.40
C GLU A 47 3.78 -3.86 -6.80
N LYS A 48 4.84 -3.83 -7.63
CA LYS A 48 6.17 -3.37 -7.23
C LYS A 48 6.22 -1.88 -6.86
N SER A 49 5.42 -1.04 -7.53
CA SER A 49 5.34 0.40 -7.23
C SER A 49 4.58 0.63 -5.93
N LEU A 50 3.48 -0.10 -5.72
CA LEU A 50 2.69 -0.06 -4.49
C LEU A 50 3.53 -0.49 -3.27
N GLN A 51 4.24 -1.62 -3.39
CA GLN A 51 5.11 -2.12 -2.31
C GLN A 51 6.23 -1.14 -1.96
N LYS A 52 6.82 -0.47 -2.96
CA LYS A 52 7.88 0.51 -2.74
C LYS A 52 7.40 1.72 -1.94
N GLU A 53 6.21 2.24 -2.24
CA GLU A 53 5.65 3.37 -1.53
C GLU A 53 5.14 2.99 -0.13
N CYS A 54 4.53 1.80 0.04
CA CYS A 54 4.26 1.24 1.36
C CYS A 54 5.53 1.21 2.22
N ALA A 55 6.60 0.62 1.67
CA ALA A 55 7.90 0.53 2.32
C ALA A 55 8.42 1.91 2.73
N LEU A 56 8.37 2.87 1.82
CA LEU A 56 8.84 4.24 2.06
C LEU A 56 8.02 4.95 3.15
N HIS A 57 6.71 4.73 3.20
CA HIS A 57 5.85 5.28 4.24
C HIS A 57 6.15 4.68 5.60
N LEU A 58 6.30 3.36 5.68
CA LEU A 58 6.69 2.68 6.91
C LEU A 58 8.04 3.21 7.42
N VAL A 59 9.03 3.42 6.54
CA VAL A 59 10.33 3.99 6.92
C VAL A 59 10.15 5.40 7.49
N LYS A 60 9.47 6.27 6.74
CA LYS A 60 9.35 7.69 7.10
C LYS A 60 8.49 7.92 8.34
N ARG A 61 7.40 7.18 8.48
CA ARG A 61 6.36 7.46 9.48
C ARG A 61 6.52 6.60 10.74
N HIS A 62 6.89 5.34 10.57
CA HIS A 62 7.04 4.38 11.66
C HIS A 62 8.51 4.07 12.00
N GLY A 63 9.47 4.71 11.31
CA GLY A 63 10.89 4.44 11.51
C GLY A 63 11.30 3.03 11.09
N TRP A 64 10.56 2.43 10.14
CA TRP A 64 10.84 1.07 9.69
C TRP A 64 12.22 0.98 9.04
N ASP A 65 13.12 0.18 9.61
CA ASP A 65 14.52 0.05 9.15
C ASP A 65 14.68 -1.00 8.04
N GLY A 66 13.61 -1.36 7.34
CA GLY A 66 13.63 -2.37 6.26
C GLY A 66 13.91 -3.80 6.73
N THR A 67 14.12 -4.04 8.02
CA THR A 67 14.32 -5.39 8.57
C THR A 67 12.95 -6.05 8.76
N LEU A 68 12.60 -6.93 7.82
CA LEU A 68 11.49 -7.87 7.95
C LEU A 68 11.82 -8.82 9.10
N TRP A 69 11.33 -8.47 10.31
CA TRP A 69 11.28 -9.27 11.52
C TRP A 69 12.42 -10.29 11.71
N SER A 70 13.41 -9.94 12.53
CA SER A 70 14.02 -10.95 13.41
C SER A 70 12.90 -11.46 14.31
N LYS A 71 12.25 -12.56 13.89
CA LYS A 71 11.35 -13.33 14.74
C LYS A 71 12.07 -13.59 16.06
N LYS A 72 11.41 -13.26 17.17
CA LYS A 72 11.78 -13.77 18.48
C LYS A 72 11.23 -15.19 18.62
#